data_AF-A0A2D7AUX3-F1
#
_entry.id   AF-A0A2D7AUX3-F1
#
_cell.length_a   1.000
_cell.length_b   1.000
_cell.length_c   1.000
_cell.angle_alpha   90.00
_cell.angle_beta   90.00
_cell.angle_gamma   90.00
#
_symmetry.space_group_name_H-M   'P 1'
#
loop_
_entity.id
_entity.type
_entity.pdbx_description
1 polymer ?
#
loop_
_entity_poly.entity_id
_entity_poly.type
_entity_poly.pdbx_seq_one_letter_code
_entity_poly.pdbx_strand_id
1 'polypeptide(L)'
;MTTQATTAIVGNAMMSKSFAVTATDGVWDGNIMIDTVGSNPLGILIPGQVIDKVCVQYTAGACAWRIIDSNTMVVKRRGLGALASYSDNQYCTIQPYTVQKTDTLQVFPVAVDATANQSNVLMWVQSRAGIELYYGTDIVDATATEIKTAVNAQGVGDSIFGSAISSMTIQAEDGATITNVELFDASGGLVYTAYGTKRGLNPGSRSNYFNLHVDRLGLNIGKAFVLKVTTVSA
;
A
#
# COMPACT_ATOMS: atom_id res chain seq x y z
N MET A 1 -13.37 -13.23 -5.50
CA MET A 1 -12.33 -13.04 -4.47
C MET A 1 -11.37 -14.20 -4.55
N THR A 2 -10.11 -13.91 -4.87
CA THR A 2 -9.01 -14.86 -4.95
C THR A 2 -8.19 -14.82 -3.66
N THR A 3 -7.35 -15.84 -3.46
CA THR A 3 -6.38 -15.87 -2.36
C THR A 3 -4.99 -16.07 -2.92
N GLN A 4 -3.99 -15.51 -2.24
CA GLN A 4 -2.59 -15.68 -2.61
C GLN A 4 -1.67 -15.80 -1.40
N ALA A 5 -0.62 -16.59 -1.56
CA ALA A 5 0.43 -16.69 -0.55
C ALA A 5 1.19 -15.37 -0.46
N THR A 6 1.29 -14.82 0.74
CA THR A 6 2.09 -13.64 1.03
C THR A 6 3.07 -13.98 2.14
N THR A 7 4.33 -13.59 1.98
CA THR A 7 5.37 -13.79 2.99
C THR A 7 5.94 -12.46 3.44
N ALA A 8 6.49 -12.43 4.65
CA ALA A 8 7.22 -11.28 5.13
C ALA A 8 8.46 -11.67 5.92
N ILE A 9 9.54 -10.92 5.73
CA ILE A 9 10.71 -10.94 6.61
C ILE A 9 10.73 -9.64 7.40
N VAL A 10 10.65 -9.73 8.72
CA VAL A 10 10.69 -8.59 9.64
C VAL A 10 11.92 -8.69 10.52
N GLY A 11 12.66 -7.60 10.69
CA GLY A 11 13.86 -7.64 11.51
C GLY A 11 14.69 -6.37 11.52
N ASN A 12 15.96 -6.58 11.82
CA ASN A 12 17.02 -5.59 11.82
C ASN A 12 18.34 -6.24 11.35
N ALA A 13 19.47 -5.52 11.48
CA ALA A 13 20.78 -6.05 11.09
C ALA A 13 21.26 -7.27 11.92
N MET A 14 20.70 -7.50 13.11
CA MET A 14 21.12 -8.55 14.06
C MET A 14 20.15 -9.74 14.11
N MET A 15 18.89 -9.58 13.68
CA MET A 15 17.89 -10.64 13.71
C MET A 15 16.82 -10.47 12.64
N SER A 16 16.22 -11.60 12.23
CA SER A 16 15.06 -11.62 11.33
C SER A 16 14.08 -12.71 11.72
N LYS A 17 12.79 -12.48 11.45
CA LYS A 17 11.71 -13.46 11.60
C LYS A 17 10.89 -13.52 10.31
N SER A 18 10.46 -14.72 9.95
CA SER A 18 9.62 -14.98 8.79
C SER A 18 8.16 -15.14 9.20
N PHE A 19 7.29 -14.51 8.43
CA PHE A 19 5.85 -14.59 8.56
C PHE A 19 5.22 -14.99 7.23
N ALA A 20 4.08 -15.67 7.29
CA ALA A 20 3.33 -16.03 6.10
C ALA A 20 1.83 -16.00 6.37
N VAL A 21 1.05 -15.82 5.30
CA VAL A 21 -0.40 -15.95 5.31
C VAL A 21 -0.88 -16.29 3.90
N THR A 22 -1.94 -17.10 3.80
CA THR A 22 -2.74 -17.19 2.58
C THR A 22 -3.78 -16.08 2.64
N ALA A 23 -3.47 -14.94 2.03
CA ALA A 23 -4.28 -13.74 2.14
C ALA A 23 -5.39 -13.71 1.09
N THR A 24 -6.56 -13.19 1.47
CA THR A 24 -7.69 -12.92 0.57
C THR A 24 -7.52 -11.53 -0.05
N ASP A 25 -7.72 -11.42 -1.36
CA ASP A 25 -7.56 -10.14 -2.05
C ASP A 25 -8.66 -9.14 -1.65
N GLY A 26 -8.28 -7.86 -1.54
CA GLY A 26 -9.21 -6.75 -1.30
C GLY A 26 -9.70 -6.61 0.14
N VAL A 27 -9.09 -7.29 1.11
CA VAL A 27 -9.48 -7.22 2.52
C VAL A 27 -8.27 -7.07 3.46
N TRP A 28 -8.46 -6.38 4.58
CA TRP A 28 -7.50 -6.37 5.69
C TRP A 28 -7.79 -7.47 6.71
N ASP A 29 -9.06 -7.63 7.04
CA ASP A 29 -9.50 -8.55 8.08
C ASP A 29 -9.28 -9.99 7.65
N GLY A 30 -8.69 -10.78 8.55
CA GLY A 30 -8.29 -12.16 8.27
C GLY A 30 -6.90 -12.29 7.63
N ASN A 31 -6.33 -11.22 7.06
CA ASN A 31 -4.98 -11.23 6.47
C ASN A 31 -3.89 -10.88 7.49
N ILE A 32 -3.98 -11.48 8.68
CA ILE A 32 -2.98 -11.33 9.74
C ILE A 32 -1.84 -12.31 9.49
N MET A 33 -0.63 -11.78 9.37
CA MET A 33 0.58 -12.57 9.20
C MET A 33 1.02 -13.22 10.52
N ILE A 34 1.21 -14.53 10.48
CA ILE A 34 1.71 -15.33 11.60
C ILE A 34 3.10 -15.86 11.28
N ASP A 35 3.90 -16.04 12.33
CA ASP A 35 5.26 -16.55 12.17
C ASP A 35 5.25 -18.00 11.65
N THR A 36 6.21 -18.34 10.80
CA THR A 36 6.21 -19.64 10.10
C THR A 36 6.64 -20.83 10.95
N VAL A 37 7.04 -20.61 12.22
CA VAL A 37 7.56 -21.65 13.11
C VAL A 37 6.63 -21.90 14.29
N GLY A 38 6.25 -20.85 15.01
CA GLY A 38 5.45 -20.88 16.23
C GLY A 38 4.00 -20.44 16.05
N SER A 39 3.58 -20.02 14.85
CA SER A 39 2.23 -19.51 14.56
C SER A 39 1.79 -18.34 15.44
N ASN A 40 2.72 -17.47 15.84
CA ASN A 40 2.45 -16.30 16.68
C ASN A 40 2.39 -15.00 15.85
N PRO A 41 1.56 -14.02 16.24
CA PRO A 41 1.60 -12.68 15.68
C PRO A 41 2.86 -11.93 16.10
N LEU A 42 3.19 -10.88 15.34
CA LEU A 42 4.40 -10.05 15.50
C LEU A 42 4.66 -9.62 16.96
N GLY A 43 3.68 -9.01 17.61
CA GLY A 43 3.80 -8.47 18.96
C GLY A 43 4.01 -9.52 20.05
N ILE A 44 3.56 -10.76 19.83
CA ILE A 44 3.80 -11.88 20.75
C ILE A 44 5.18 -12.48 20.52
N LEU A 45 5.61 -12.58 19.26
CA LEU A 45 6.86 -13.24 18.89
C LEU A 45 8.11 -12.44 19.29
N ILE A 46 8.11 -11.13 19.08
CA ILE A 46 9.28 -10.26 19.30
C ILE A 46 8.94 -8.94 20.02
N PRO A 47 8.26 -8.97 21.18
CA PRO A 47 7.91 -7.76 21.92
C PRO A 47 9.16 -6.99 22.36
N GLY A 48 9.11 -5.67 22.25
CA GLY A 48 10.17 -4.75 22.66
C GLY A 48 11.40 -4.74 21.75
N GLN A 49 11.44 -5.56 20.70
CA GLN A 49 12.54 -5.54 19.73
C GLN A 49 12.41 -4.32 18.79
N VAL A 50 13.55 -3.71 18.47
CA VAL A 50 13.61 -2.64 17.46
C VAL A 50 13.77 -3.28 16.09
N ILE A 51 12.84 -2.99 15.19
CA ILE A 51 12.89 -3.42 13.78
C ILE A 51 13.12 -2.19 12.90
N ASP A 52 13.88 -2.37 11.83
CA ASP A 52 14.12 -1.34 10.81
C ASP A 52 13.86 -1.87 9.39
N LYS A 53 13.39 -3.12 9.28
CA LYS A 53 13.09 -3.77 7.99
C LYS A 53 11.80 -4.56 8.04
N VAL A 54 10.99 -4.39 7.00
CA VAL A 54 9.81 -5.20 6.69
C VAL A 54 9.80 -5.45 5.18
N CYS A 55 10.21 -6.65 4.76
CA CYS A 55 10.15 -7.09 3.37
C CYS A 55 8.91 -7.95 3.17
N VAL A 56 7.89 -7.45 2.50
CA VAL A 56 6.71 -8.25 2.12
C VAL A 56 6.82 -8.68 0.66
N GLN A 57 6.53 -9.95 0.40
CA GLN A 57 6.44 -10.53 -0.94
C GLN A 57 5.05 -11.13 -1.19
N TYR A 58 4.54 -10.98 -2.41
CA TYR A 58 3.25 -11.52 -2.85
C TYR A 58 3.39 -12.26 -4.19
N THR A 59 2.39 -13.04 -4.58
CA THR A 59 2.45 -13.91 -5.77
C THR A 59 2.16 -13.18 -7.07
N ALA A 60 1.10 -12.35 -7.10
CA ALA A 60 0.72 -11.58 -8.28
C ALA A 60 -0.18 -10.37 -7.92
N GLY A 61 -0.19 -9.36 -8.78
CA GLY A 61 -1.01 -8.16 -8.65
C GLY A 61 -0.28 -7.06 -7.90
N ALA A 62 -0.84 -6.54 -6.82
CA ALA A 62 -0.18 -5.57 -5.94
C ALA A 62 -0.43 -5.93 -4.47
N CYS A 63 0.37 -5.39 -3.55
CA CYS A 63 0.21 -5.70 -2.13
C CYS A 63 0.63 -4.53 -1.24
N ALA A 64 -0.23 -4.16 -0.30
CA ALA A 64 0.09 -3.24 0.77
C ALA A 64 0.25 -4.00 2.09
N TRP A 65 1.03 -3.46 3.01
CA TRP A 65 1.18 -4.02 4.35
C TRP A 65 1.17 -2.93 5.40
N ARG A 66 0.76 -3.30 6.63
CA ARG A 66 0.79 -2.42 7.79
C ARG A 66 1.10 -3.17 9.07
N ILE A 67 1.78 -2.50 9.99
CA ILE A 67 1.82 -2.86 11.40
C ILE A 67 0.78 -2.00 12.10
N ILE A 68 -0.14 -2.65 12.81
CA ILE A 68 -1.28 -2.01 13.46
C ILE A 68 -1.43 -2.54 14.88
N ASP A 69 -1.76 -1.64 15.80
CA ASP A 69 -2.14 -2.02 17.16
C ASP A 69 -3.51 -2.69 17.14
N SER A 70 -3.60 -3.93 17.62
CA SER A 70 -4.83 -4.72 17.59
C SER A 70 -5.96 -4.16 18.47
N ASN A 71 -5.63 -3.31 19.45
CA ASN A 71 -6.59 -2.74 20.39
C ASN A 71 -7.06 -1.36 19.92
N THR A 72 -6.13 -0.50 19.49
CA THR A 72 -6.46 0.89 19.11
C THR A 72 -6.67 1.07 17.62
N MET A 73 -6.38 0.06 16.80
CA MET A 73 -6.44 0.10 15.33
C MET A 73 -5.60 1.23 14.70
N VAL A 74 -4.57 1.71 15.41
CA VAL A 74 -3.68 2.76 14.90
C VAL A 74 -2.57 2.13 14.09
N VAL A 75 -2.45 2.54 12.82
CA VAL A 75 -1.34 2.14 11.94
C VAL A 75 -0.03 2.74 12.45
N LYS A 76 0.96 1.89 12.73
CA LYS A 76 2.27 2.25 13.28
C LYS A 76 3.34 2.31 12.20
N ARG A 77 3.34 1.32 11.29
CA ARG A 77 4.23 1.24 10.13
C ARG A 77 3.44 0.73 8.94
N ARG A 78 3.91 1.05 7.74
CA ARG A 78 3.25 0.66 6.49
C ARG A 78 4.25 0.58 5.35
N GLY A 79 3.83 -0.06 4.28
CA GLY A 79 4.55 -0.03 3.02
C GLY A 79 3.82 -0.83 1.95
N LEU A 80 4.54 -1.04 0.85
CA LEU A 80 4.10 -1.88 -0.26
C LEU A 80 4.96 -3.15 -0.28
N GLY A 81 4.41 -4.23 -0.80
CA GLY A 81 5.13 -5.46 -1.07
C GLY A 81 5.78 -5.44 -2.45
N ALA A 82 6.71 -6.36 -2.67
CA ALA A 82 7.26 -6.64 -3.99
C ALA A 82 6.76 -7.99 -4.50
N LEU A 83 6.72 -8.15 -5.83
CA LEU A 83 6.48 -9.46 -6.43
C LEU A 83 7.54 -10.46 -5.91
N ALA A 84 7.14 -11.71 -5.66
CA ALA A 84 8.04 -12.74 -5.17
C ALA A 84 9.31 -12.84 -6.03
N SER A 85 10.48 -12.86 -5.38
CA SER A 85 11.82 -12.81 -6.01
C SER A 85 12.28 -11.45 -6.55
N TYR A 86 11.48 -10.38 -6.41
CA TYR A 86 11.84 -9.01 -6.79
C TYR A 86 12.08 -8.08 -5.59
N SER A 87 12.11 -8.61 -4.37
CA SER A 87 12.38 -7.80 -3.18
C SER A 87 13.83 -7.31 -3.15
N ASP A 88 14.01 -6.06 -2.74
CA ASP A 88 15.32 -5.47 -2.50
C ASP A 88 15.37 -4.92 -1.07
N ASN A 89 16.43 -5.30 -0.35
CA ASN A 89 16.69 -4.91 1.03
C ASN A 89 16.73 -3.38 1.21
N GLN A 90 17.14 -2.61 0.20
CA GLN A 90 17.12 -1.15 0.27
C GLN A 90 15.70 -0.61 0.43
N TYR A 91 14.73 -1.16 -0.30
CA TYR A 91 13.34 -0.69 -0.32
C TYR A 91 12.46 -1.32 0.77
N CYS A 92 12.98 -2.31 1.52
CA CYS A 92 12.32 -2.84 2.71
C CYS A 92 12.59 -2.03 4.00
N THR A 93 13.46 -1.02 3.93
CA THR A 93 13.88 -0.28 5.11
C THR A 93 12.76 0.64 5.59
N ILE A 94 12.49 0.63 6.88
CA ILE A 94 11.49 1.47 7.54
C ILE A 94 12.16 2.30 8.62
N GLN A 95 11.51 3.40 9.03
CA GLN A 95 11.96 4.13 10.21
C GLN A 95 11.97 3.17 11.42
N PRO A 96 13.08 3.10 12.19
CA PRO A 96 13.20 2.20 13.33
C PRO A 96 11.98 2.24 14.23
N TYR A 97 11.50 1.07 14.64
CA TYR A 97 10.26 0.90 15.39
C TYR A 97 10.41 -0.14 16.49
N THR A 98 9.96 0.19 17.70
CA THR A 98 9.89 -0.78 18.79
C THR A 98 8.55 -1.51 18.75
N VAL A 99 8.60 -2.81 18.48
CA VAL A 99 7.42 -3.66 18.41
C VAL A 99 6.73 -3.71 19.78
N GLN A 100 5.44 -3.38 19.81
CA GLN A 100 4.57 -3.47 20.97
C GLN A 100 3.90 -4.85 21.05
N LYS A 101 3.48 -5.24 22.25
CA LYS A 101 2.83 -6.54 22.47
C LYS A 101 1.53 -6.72 21.69
N THR A 102 0.85 -5.61 21.40
CA THR A 102 -0.43 -5.54 20.67
C THR A 102 -0.25 -5.42 19.16
N ASP A 103 0.99 -5.37 18.66
CA ASP A 103 1.21 -5.18 17.24
C ASP A 103 0.91 -6.45 16.44
N THR A 104 0.19 -6.24 15.34
CA THR A 104 -0.06 -7.25 14.32
C THR A 104 0.43 -6.76 12.98
N LEU A 105 1.03 -7.67 12.19
CA LEU A 105 1.38 -7.41 10.80
C LEU A 105 0.23 -7.91 9.93
N GLN A 106 -0.28 -7.03 9.07
CA GLN A 106 -1.38 -7.33 8.15
C GLN A 106 -0.98 -6.99 6.72
N VAL A 107 -1.61 -7.66 5.77
CA VAL A 107 -1.46 -7.39 4.34
C VAL A 107 -2.80 -7.20 3.63
N PHE A 108 -2.76 -6.46 2.53
CA PHE A 108 -3.88 -6.18 1.65
C PHE A 108 -3.41 -6.41 0.22
N PRO A 109 -3.49 -7.66 -0.27
CA PRO A 109 -3.19 -7.94 -1.66
C PRO A 109 -4.38 -7.59 -2.57
N VAL A 110 -4.08 -7.33 -3.84
CA VAL A 110 -5.06 -7.28 -4.93
C VAL A 110 -4.50 -8.12 -6.06
N ALA A 111 -5.34 -8.93 -6.71
CA ALA A 111 -4.94 -9.74 -7.84
C ALA A 111 -4.67 -8.88 -9.09
N VAL A 112 -4.03 -9.47 -10.10
CA VAL A 112 -3.99 -8.91 -11.45
C VAL A 112 -5.42 -8.91 -12.01
N ASP A 113 -5.83 -7.81 -12.63
CA ASP A 113 -7.08 -7.72 -13.36
C ASP A 113 -7.06 -8.68 -14.56
N ALA A 114 -8.08 -9.52 -14.69
CA ALA A 114 -8.18 -10.49 -15.79
C ALA A 114 -8.75 -9.85 -17.07
N THR A 115 -9.28 -8.63 -16.98
CA THR A 115 -9.95 -7.93 -18.06
C THR A 115 -8.93 -7.11 -18.86
N ALA A 116 -8.98 -7.24 -20.19
CA ALA A 116 -8.10 -6.47 -21.07
C ALA A 116 -8.30 -4.96 -20.89
N ASN A 117 -7.20 -4.21 -20.87
CA ASN A 117 -7.18 -2.75 -20.72
C ASN A 117 -7.77 -2.26 -19.39
N GLN A 118 -7.65 -3.05 -18.33
CA GLN A 118 -7.97 -2.66 -16.96
C GLN A 118 -6.79 -2.93 -16.03
N SER A 119 -6.76 -2.25 -14.89
CA SER A 119 -5.73 -2.46 -13.88
C SER A 119 -6.23 -2.16 -12.47
N ASN A 120 -5.64 -2.84 -11.48
CA ASN A 120 -5.84 -2.55 -10.07
C ASN A 120 -4.70 -1.70 -9.51
N VAL A 121 -4.99 -0.86 -8.50
CA VAL A 121 -4.00 -0.01 -7.84
C VAL A 121 -4.19 0.06 -6.33
N LEU A 122 -3.09 0.26 -5.61
CA LEU A 122 -3.01 0.48 -4.17
C LEU A 122 -2.22 1.76 -3.89
N MET A 123 -2.71 2.63 -3.02
CA MET A 123 -2.03 3.88 -2.69
C MET A 123 -2.10 4.22 -1.21
N TRP A 124 -0.94 4.37 -0.59
CA TRP A 124 -0.84 4.96 0.74
C TRP A 124 -0.88 6.47 0.67
N VAL A 125 -1.81 7.07 1.41
CA VAL A 125 -1.91 8.53 1.57
C VAL A 125 -1.63 8.88 3.02
N GLN A 126 -0.71 9.82 3.24
CA GLN A 126 -0.45 10.39 4.55
C GLN A 126 -0.98 11.81 4.62
N SER A 127 -1.82 12.07 5.60
CA SER A 127 -2.34 13.40 5.90
C SER A 127 -2.12 13.75 7.38
N ARG A 128 -2.47 14.98 7.78
CA ARG A 128 -2.46 15.39 9.19
C ARG A 128 -3.50 14.66 10.04
N ALA A 129 -4.57 14.16 9.44
CA ALA A 129 -5.61 13.38 10.10
C ALA A 129 -5.20 11.92 10.34
N GLY A 130 -4.18 11.44 9.62
CA GLY A 130 -3.73 10.07 9.71
C GLY A 130 -3.28 9.51 8.36
N ILE A 131 -3.14 8.20 8.35
CA ILE A 131 -2.59 7.42 7.24
C ILE A 131 -3.65 6.42 6.84
N GLU A 132 -3.98 6.38 5.55
CA GLU A 132 -5.02 5.51 5.03
C GLU A 132 -4.58 4.88 3.70
N LEU A 133 -4.99 3.63 3.48
CA LEU A 133 -4.80 2.96 2.20
C LEU A 133 -6.01 3.27 1.31
N TYR A 134 -5.75 3.72 0.10
CA TYR A 134 -6.74 3.83 -0.96
C TYR A 134 -6.49 2.73 -1.99
N TYR A 135 -7.55 2.28 -2.64
CA TYR A 135 -7.45 1.33 -3.73
C TYR A 135 -8.49 1.62 -4.81
N GLY A 136 -8.21 1.12 -6.00
CA GLY A 136 -9.14 1.10 -7.12
C GLY A 136 -8.98 -0.21 -7.87
N THR A 137 -10.10 -0.76 -8.32
CA THR A 137 -10.13 -1.93 -9.20
C THR A 137 -10.76 -1.57 -10.54
N ASP A 138 -10.53 -2.41 -11.54
CA ASP A 138 -11.18 -2.30 -12.86
C ASP A 138 -10.91 -0.93 -13.53
N ILE A 139 -9.76 -0.31 -13.26
CA ILE A 139 -9.40 1.01 -13.81
C ILE A 139 -9.11 0.86 -15.29
N VAL A 140 -10.00 1.39 -16.12
CA VAL A 140 -9.86 1.37 -17.58
C VAL A 140 -8.66 2.20 -18.02
N ASP A 141 -7.89 1.65 -18.96
CA ASP A 141 -6.71 2.29 -19.53
C ASP A 141 -7.00 3.71 -20.04
N ALA A 142 -6.04 4.61 -19.80
CA ALA A 142 -6.10 6.02 -20.17
C ALA A 142 -7.33 6.79 -19.63
N THR A 143 -8.04 6.23 -18.65
CA THR A 143 -9.20 6.87 -18.00
C THR A 143 -8.86 7.24 -16.55
N ALA A 144 -9.13 8.48 -16.16
CA ALA A 144 -8.98 8.92 -14.77
C ALA A 144 -10.13 8.38 -13.90
N THR A 145 -9.81 7.43 -13.02
CA THR A 145 -10.78 6.74 -12.17
C THR A 145 -10.56 7.10 -10.70
N GLU A 146 -11.64 7.38 -9.97
CA GLU A 146 -11.57 7.66 -8.53
C GLU A 146 -11.14 6.42 -7.74
N ILE A 147 -10.25 6.62 -6.77
CA ILE A 147 -9.86 5.59 -5.80
C ILE A 147 -10.36 5.94 -4.40
N LYS A 148 -10.68 4.91 -3.60
CA LYS A 148 -11.38 5.06 -2.33
C LYS A 148 -10.66 4.32 -1.20
N THR A 149 -10.95 4.69 0.04
CA THR A 149 -10.33 4.05 1.21
C THR A 149 -10.63 2.55 1.25
N ALA A 150 -9.61 1.75 1.55
CA ALA A 150 -9.71 0.29 1.61
C ALA A 150 -10.56 -0.21 2.79
N VAL A 151 -10.72 0.59 3.83
CA VAL A 151 -11.49 0.21 5.02
C VAL A 151 -12.98 0.50 4.86
N ASN A 152 -13.34 1.68 4.34
CA ASN A 152 -14.73 2.19 4.37
C ASN A 152 -15.27 2.67 3.01
N ALA A 153 -14.52 2.49 1.91
CA ALA A 153 -14.91 2.93 0.57
C ALA A 153 -15.26 4.43 0.48
N GLN A 154 -14.53 5.28 1.22
CA GLN A 154 -14.72 6.74 1.21
C GLN A 154 -13.79 7.42 0.21
N GLY A 155 -14.27 8.49 -0.43
CA GLY A 155 -13.43 9.36 -1.24
C GLY A 155 -12.49 10.21 -0.38
N VAL A 156 -11.47 10.82 -0.99
CA VAL A 156 -10.50 11.67 -0.28
C VAL A 156 -11.16 12.89 0.37
N GLY A 157 -12.16 13.47 -0.30
CA GLY A 157 -12.90 14.64 0.19
C GLY A 157 -13.79 14.40 1.39
N ASP A 158 -14.01 13.13 1.77
CA ASP A 158 -14.76 12.75 2.99
C ASP A 158 -13.81 12.21 4.06
N SER A 159 -12.91 11.30 3.69
CA SER A 159 -12.01 10.60 4.61
C SER A 159 -10.97 11.51 5.27
N ILE A 160 -10.51 12.56 4.58
CA ILE A 160 -9.51 13.51 5.11
C ILE A 160 -9.93 14.97 4.92
N PHE A 161 -11.24 15.23 4.93
CA PHE A 161 -11.78 16.59 4.86
C PHE A 161 -11.16 17.52 5.92
N GLY A 162 -10.75 18.72 5.51
CA GLY A 162 -10.15 19.72 6.41
C GLY A 162 -8.72 19.40 6.85
N SER A 163 -8.12 18.34 6.29
CA SER A 163 -6.72 17.97 6.47
C SER A 163 -5.89 18.39 5.24
N ALA A 164 -4.58 18.13 5.30
CA ALA A 164 -3.68 18.30 4.17
C ALA A 164 -2.92 17.00 3.88
N ILE A 165 -2.83 16.61 2.61
CA ILE A 165 -1.98 15.50 2.16
C ILE A 165 -0.51 15.96 2.22
N SER A 166 0.32 15.10 2.82
CA SER A 166 1.76 15.30 3.02
C SER A 166 2.63 14.34 2.22
N SER A 167 2.15 13.13 1.93
CA SER A 167 2.79 12.23 0.97
C SER A 167 1.80 11.23 0.38
N MET A 168 2.16 10.72 -0.80
CA MET A 168 1.43 9.67 -1.50
C MET A 168 2.42 8.65 -2.08
N THR A 169 2.10 7.37 -2.01
CA THR A 169 2.90 6.30 -2.64
C THR A 169 1.97 5.27 -3.23
N ILE A 170 2.09 5.01 -4.53
CA ILE A 170 1.15 4.17 -5.29
C ILE A 170 1.86 3.01 -6.00
N GLN A 171 1.18 1.87 -6.03
CA GLN A 171 1.53 0.66 -6.75
C GLN A 171 0.33 0.27 -7.64
N ALA A 172 0.50 0.25 -8.95
CA ALA A 172 -0.40 -0.47 -9.86
C ALA A 172 -0.14 -1.98 -9.74
N GLU A 173 -0.98 -2.86 -10.28
CA GLU A 173 -0.71 -4.29 -10.42
C GLU A 173 0.49 -4.62 -11.33
N ASP A 174 0.91 -5.90 -11.37
CA ASP A 174 2.15 -6.29 -12.04
C ASP A 174 2.07 -6.05 -13.55
N GLY A 175 3.09 -5.40 -14.11
CA GLY A 175 3.14 -5.04 -15.54
C GLY A 175 2.43 -3.72 -15.88
N ALA A 176 1.45 -3.30 -15.08
CA ALA A 176 0.73 -2.05 -15.30
C ALA A 176 1.60 -0.80 -14.99
N THR A 177 1.22 0.30 -15.65
CA THR A 177 1.86 1.62 -15.55
C THR A 177 0.90 2.61 -14.90
N ILE A 178 1.39 3.41 -13.95
CA ILE A 178 0.67 4.63 -13.53
C ILE A 178 1.12 5.74 -14.46
N THR A 179 0.19 6.35 -15.20
CA THR A 179 0.49 7.54 -15.99
C THR A 179 0.34 8.79 -15.14
N ASN A 180 -0.84 8.96 -14.53
CA ASN A 180 -1.18 10.15 -13.75
C ASN A 180 -1.83 9.78 -12.41
N VAL A 181 -1.53 10.58 -11.39
CA VAL A 181 -2.33 10.71 -10.16
C VAL A 181 -2.81 12.15 -10.08
N GLU A 182 -4.11 12.35 -10.00
CA GLU A 182 -4.76 13.64 -10.17
C GLU A 182 -5.72 13.94 -9.02
N LEU A 183 -5.66 15.16 -8.49
CA LEU A 183 -6.59 15.65 -7.48
C LEU A 183 -7.53 16.68 -8.10
N PHE A 184 -8.82 16.46 -7.96
CA PHE A 184 -9.87 17.37 -8.41
C PHE A 184 -10.59 18.00 -7.22
N ASP A 185 -10.92 19.29 -7.31
CA ASP A 185 -11.76 19.97 -6.35
C ASP A 185 -13.25 19.65 -6.53
N ALA A 186 -14.09 20.18 -5.63
CA ALA A 186 -15.54 20.00 -5.66
C ALA A 186 -16.24 20.57 -6.91
N SER A 187 -15.58 21.48 -7.65
CA SER A 187 -16.09 22.06 -8.89
C SER A 187 -15.65 21.27 -10.13
N GLY A 188 -14.85 20.21 -9.94
CA GLY A 188 -14.25 19.44 -11.04
C GLY A 188 -12.97 20.06 -11.59
N GLY A 189 -12.41 21.07 -10.93
CA GLY A 189 -11.13 21.68 -11.32
C GLY A 189 -9.95 20.80 -10.94
N LEU A 190 -8.99 20.64 -11.85
CA LEU A 190 -7.74 19.93 -11.57
C LEU A 190 -6.84 20.79 -10.67
N VAL A 191 -6.54 20.30 -9.47
CA VAL A 191 -5.74 20.98 -8.44
C VAL A 191 -4.28 20.53 -8.47
N TYR A 192 -4.04 19.26 -8.79
CA TYR A 192 -2.72 18.65 -8.73
C TYR A 192 -2.61 17.47 -9.69
N THR A 193 -1.44 17.32 -10.31
CA THR A 193 -1.06 16.15 -11.12
C THR A 193 0.35 15.70 -10.75
N ALA A 194 0.52 14.39 -10.59
CA ALA A 194 1.83 13.74 -10.53
C ALA A 194 1.91 12.63 -11.56
N TYR A 195 3.07 12.49 -12.20
CA TYR A 195 3.32 11.45 -13.20
C TYR A 195 3.97 10.23 -12.59
N GLY A 196 3.43 9.04 -12.88
CA GLY A 196 3.99 7.77 -12.46
C GLY A 196 4.89 7.13 -13.50
N THR A 197 5.31 5.89 -13.20
CA THR A 197 6.19 5.08 -14.07
C THR A 197 5.81 3.60 -14.02
N LYS A 198 6.59 2.75 -14.68
CA LYS A 198 6.54 1.29 -14.54
C LYS A 198 7.31 0.83 -13.29
N ARG A 199 6.93 -0.30 -12.73
CA ARG A 199 7.69 -1.00 -11.67
C ARG A 199 8.36 -2.27 -12.20
N GLY A 200 9.32 -2.81 -11.44
CA GLY A 200 9.99 -4.08 -11.75
C GLY A 200 11.07 -3.98 -12.83
N LEU A 201 11.32 -5.08 -13.56
CA LEU A 201 12.39 -5.17 -14.57
C LEU A 201 12.09 -4.46 -15.90
N ASN A 202 11.13 -3.53 -15.90
CA ASN A 202 10.73 -2.82 -17.11
C ASN A 202 11.69 -1.65 -17.40
N PRO A 203 12.00 -1.36 -18.68
CA PRO A 203 12.70 -0.13 -19.05
C PRO A 203 11.99 1.10 -18.47
N GLY A 204 12.76 1.98 -17.84
CA GLY A 204 12.23 3.17 -17.16
C GLY A 204 11.68 2.93 -15.76
N SER A 205 11.78 1.70 -15.22
CA SER A 205 11.41 1.45 -13.83
C SER A 205 12.39 2.06 -12.84
N ARG A 206 11.84 2.59 -11.75
CA ARG A 206 12.60 3.20 -10.65
C ARG A 206 12.58 2.38 -9.36
N SER A 207 11.65 1.44 -9.23
CA SER A 207 11.39 0.69 -8.00
C SER A 207 10.66 -0.61 -8.28
N ASN A 208 10.91 -1.63 -7.47
CA ASN A 208 10.14 -2.88 -7.48
C ASN A 208 8.87 -2.81 -6.62
N TYR A 209 8.67 -1.72 -5.88
CA TYR A 209 7.62 -1.60 -4.85
C TYR A 209 6.55 -0.57 -5.22
N PHE A 210 6.89 0.49 -5.95
CA PHE A 210 5.97 1.57 -6.27
C PHE A 210 6.19 2.10 -7.68
N ASN A 211 5.11 2.60 -8.29
CA ASN A 211 5.14 3.28 -9.57
C ASN A 211 5.41 4.79 -9.42
N LEU A 212 5.00 5.34 -8.28
CA LEU A 212 5.18 6.75 -7.92
C LEU A 212 5.27 6.89 -6.40
N HIS A 213 6.19 7.75 -5.97
CA HIS A 213 6.36 8.17 -4.58
C HIS A 213 6.57 9.68 -4.56
N VAL A 214 5.70 10.40 -3.84
CA VAL A 214 5.77 11.86 -3.70
C VAL A 214 5.68 12.23 -2.23
N ASP A 215 6.68 12.96 -1.76
CA ASP A 215 6.80 13.43 -0.39
C ASP A 215 6.73 14.97 -0.32
N ARG A 216 6.54 15.48 0.90
CA ARG A 216 6.55 16.92 1.23
C ARG A 216 5.47 17.72 0.48
N LEU A 217 4.30 17.11 0.32
CA LEU A 217 3.10 17.77 -0.14
C LEU A 217 2.49 18.65 0.96
N GLY A 218 1.65 19.59 0.54
CA GLY A 218 0.85 20.46 1.40
C GLY A 218 -0.52 20.72 0.80
N LEU A 219 -1.13 19.69 0.19
CA LEU A 219 -2.38 19.82 -0.55
C LEU A 219 -3.55 19.80 0.44
N ASN A 220 -4.18 20.95 0.66
CA ASN A 220 -5.35 21.07 1.52
C ASN A 220 -6.57 20.42 0.85
N ILE A 221 -7.28 19.58 1.59
CA ILE A 221 -8.41 18.80 1.08
C ILE A 221 -9.73 19.43 1.52
N GLY A 222 -10.48 19.93 0.55
CA GLY A 222 -11.85 20.38 0.73
C GLY A 222 -12.85 19.24 0.65
N LYS A 223 -14.10 19.53 1.02
CA LYS A 223 -15.20 18.57 0.92
C LYS A 223 -15.42 18.22 -0.55
N ALA A 224 -15.81 16.98 -0.84
CA ALA A 224 -16.09 16.49 -2.20
C ALA A 224 -14.88 16.56 -3.18
N PHE A 225 -13.66 16.71 -2.67
CA PHE A 225 -12.46 16.49 -3.47
C PHE A 225 -12.39 15.03 -3.90
N VAL A 226 -11.87 14.80 -5.10
CA VAL A 226 -11.76 13.46 -5.71
C VAL A 226 -10.31 13.20 -6.10
N LEU A 227 -9.79 12.06 -5.68
CA LEU A 227 -8.45 11.60 -6.03
C LEU A 227 -8.58 10.50 -7.08
N LYS A 228 -7.99 10.73 -8.23
CA LYS A 228 -8.07 9.85 -9.40
C LYS A 228 -6.71 9.34 -9.82
N VAL A 229 -6.73 8.18 -10.45
CA VAL A 229 -5.55 7.54 -11.03
C VAL A 229 -5.86 7.16 -12.47
N THR A 230 -4.86 7.33 -13.33
CA THR A 230 -4.88 6.85 -14.71
C THR A 230 -3.80 5.80 -14.88
N THR A 231 -4.17 4.67 -15.48
CA THR A 231 -3.29 3.53 -15.71
C THR A 231 -3.19 3.18 -17.19
N VAL A 232 -2.18 2.38 -17.51
CA VAL A 232 -2.10 1.59 -18.74
C VAL A 232 -1.70 0.19 -18.33
N SER A 233 -2.53 -0.79 -18.70
CA SER A 233 -2.32 -2.21 -18.45
C SER A 233 -1.03 -2.74 -19.11
N ALA A 234 -0.61 -3.95 -18.72
CA ALA A 234 0.67 -4.55 -19.11
C ALA A 234 0.82 -4.80 -20.62
#